data_AF-A0A1G1AEB7-F1
#
_entry.id   AF-A0A1G1AEB7-F1
#
_cell.length_a   1.000
_cell.length_b   1.000
_cell.length_c   1.000
_cell.angle_alpha   90.00
_cell.angle_beta   90.00
_cell.angle_gamma   90.00
#
_symmetry.space_group_name_H-M   'P 1'
#
loop_
_entity.id
_entity.type
_entity.pdbx_description
1 polymer ?
#
loop_
_entity_poly.entity_id
_entity_poly.type
_entity_poly.pdbx_seq_one_letter_code
_entity_poly.pdbx_strand_id
1 'polypeptide(L)'
;NWGQVCHAGMLAGALALMDQQEALVCEIAHRSIINLPRSMHAFAPKGCYPEGPSYWSYGTDFNVLALSMLEGVLKSDFGLTSMPGFRETADYPDLVTGPSGTTFNYADGRMNRGTDCATWWLAKRFNRPDILAYFEKNALVKYCRDRTPMKHDLRGNRLFVFTLFWLQPVPDSLVPKAPLNWFSENDVPVTIHRTSWDNAKALFVGMKAGSPSAPHGHMDAGSFVLDADGVRWAHDLGMEGYHGIESRGMNLWSPKQDGDRWRIFRLSNLSHNTLVIDGQLQLAKGKALVTAFRDGSEPYTTIDLTSVYTNASQVIRKGTSLSTGEFRIDDTLKGLKPGVVVRWGMVTKAKPDAARTGSLVLREAGKQLCLTALNNASTVWKTYETAKPPNEWDSGNPGTVMVGFEAVTPASGELAFSVLFTPGSVKSSR
;
A
#
# COMPACT_ATOMS: atom_id res chain seq x y z
N ASN A 1 0.64 -8.30 12.94
CA ASN A 1 -0.75 -7.99 13.37
C ASN A 1 -1.25 -8.75 14.61
N TRP A 2 -1.23 -10.09 14.66
CA TRP A 2 -1.96 -10.93 15.64
C TRP A 2 -1.48 -10.74 17.07
N GLY A 3 -0.17 -10.53 17.28
CA GLY A 3 0.36 -10.28 18.62
C GLY A 3 -0.31 -9.08 19.29
N GLN A 4 -0.57 -7.99 18.54
CA GLN A 4 -1.27 -6.81 19.07
C GLN A 4 -2.71 -7.15 19.49
N VAL A 5 -3.43 -7.89 18.64
CA VAL A 5 -4.82 -8.28 18.89
C VAL A 5 -4.93 -9.23 20.08
N CYS A 6 -4.11 -10.29 20.10
CA CYS A 6 -4.13 -11.30 21.15
C CYS A 6 -3.71 -10.71 22.49
N HIS A 7 -2.61 -9.94 22.55
CA HIS A 7 -2.17 -9.35 23.81
C HIS A 7 -3.14 -8.32 24.35
N ALA A 8 -3.75 -7.50 23.49
CA ALA A 8 -4.80 -6.57 23.91
C ALA A 8 -6.02 -7.30 24.48
N GLY A 9 -6.51 -8.35 23.79
CA GLY A 9 -7.66 -9.13 24.25
C GLY A 9 -7.38 -9.87 25.57
N MET A 10 -6.23 -10.52 25.68
CA MET A 10 -5.81 -11.23 26.90
C MET A 10 -5.61 -10.25 28.06
N LEU A 11 -5.01 -9.09 27.80
CA LEU A 11 -4.85 -8.04 28.81
C LEU A 11 -6.20 -7.52 29.29
N ALA A 12 -7.14 -7.24 28.37
CA ALA A 12 -8.49 -6.79 28.75
C ALA A 12 -9.19 -7.80 29.67
N GLY A 13 -9.16 -9.09 29.31
CA GLY A 13 -9.76 -10.15 30.12
C GLY A 13 -9.09 -10.31 31.49
N ALA A 14 -7.76 -10.22 31.54
CA ALA A 14 -7.02 -10.27 32.79
C ALA A 14 -7.37 -9.09 33.71
N LEU A 15 -7.28 -7.85 33.21
CA LEU A 15 -7.56 -6.67 34.02
C LEU A 15 -9.00 -6.63 34.55
N ALA A 16 -9.97 -7.22 33.83
CA ALA A 16 -11.35 -7.37 34.29
C ALA A 16 -11.51 -8.31 35.50
N LEU A 17 -10.52 -9.16 35.78
CA LEU A 17 -10.50 -10.11 36.90
C LEU A 17 -9.50 -9.74 38.00
N MET A 18 -8.99 -8.49 37.98
CA MET A 18 -7.92 -8.04 38.88
C MET A 18 -8.24 -8.26 40.37
N ASP A 19 -9.48 -7.99 40.78
CA ASP A 19 -9.91 -8.14 42.18
C ASP A 19 -10.09 -9.60 42.63
N GLN A 20 -10.10 -10.55 41.68
CA GLN A 20 -10.41 -11.97 41.93
C GLN A 20 -9.19 -12.88 41.75
N GLN A 21 -8.28 -12.52 40.84
CA GLN A 21 -7.22 -13.41 40.35
C GLN A 21 -5.88 -12.66 40.18
N GLU A 22 -5.49 -11.84 41.16
CA GLU A 22 -4.33 -10.93 41.09
C GLU A 22 -3.07 -11.59 40.49
N ALA A 23 -2.66 -12.77 40.99
CA ALA A 23 -1.46 -13.46 40.51
C ALA A 23 -1.53 -13.80 39.01
N LEU A 24 -2.67 -14.31 38.53
CA LEU A 24 -2.89 -14.63 37.12
C LEU A 24 -2.91 -13.35 36.26
N VAL A 25 -3.48 -12.27 36.80
CA VAL A 25 -3.52 -10.97 36.13
C VAL A 25 -2.11 -10.40 35.97
N CYS A 26 -1.29 -10.44 37.02
CA CYS A 26 0.12 -10.05 36.96
C CYS A 26 0.89 -10.88 35.91
N GLU A 27 0.65 -12.19 35.86
CA GLU A 27 1.30 -13.07 34.89
C GLU A 27 0.91 -12.71 33.44
N ILE A 28 -0.39 -12.55 33.16
CA ILE A 28 -0.88 -12.22 31.81
C ILE A 28 -0.43 -10.80 31.41
N ALA A 29 -0.53 -9.83 32.31
CA ALA A 29 -0.08 -8.46 32.04
C ALA A 29 1.41 -8.43 31.74
N HIS A 30 2.24 -9.09 32.55
CA HIS A 30 3.68 -9.21 32.30
C HIS A 30 3.98 -9.84 30.94
N ARG A 31 3.32 -10.97 30.60
CA ARG A 31 3.47 -11.62 29.29
C ARG A 31 3.10 -10.69 28.14
N SER A 32 2.03 -9.90 28.27
CA SER A 32 1.64 -8.92 27.27
C SER A 32 2.66 -7.79 27.14
N ILE A 33 3.14 -7.23 28.25
CA ILE A 33 4.13 -6.14 28.27
C ILE A 33 5.44 -6.56 27.58
N ILE A 34 5.95 -7.76 27.84
CA ILE A 34 7.24 -8.20 27.28
C ILE A 34 7.14 -8.73 25.84
N ASN A 35 5.96 -9.13 25.37
CA ASN A 35 5.80 -9.72 24.03
C ASN A 35 5.13 -8.80 23.01
N LEU A 36 4.33 -7.82 23.44
CA LEU A 36 3.79 -6.79 22.54
C LEU A 36 4.88 -6.06 21.73
N PRO A 37 6.07 -5.76 22.28
CA PRO A 37 7.19 -5.20 21.52
C PRO A 37 7.52 -5.95 20.22
N ARG A 38 7.38 -7.29 20.20
CA ARG A 38 7.65 -8.10 18.99
C ARG A 38 6.82 -7.64 17.79
N SER A 39 5.55 -7.28 18.04
CA SER A 39 4.68 -6.76 16.98
C SER A 39 4.91 -5.27 16.74
N MET A 40 5.24 -4.50 17.77
CA MET A 40 5.50 -3.06 17.63
C MET A 40 6.78 -2.76 16.84
N HIS A 41 7.73 -3.69 16.76
CA HIS A 41 8.88 -3.57 15.85
C HIS A 41 8.47 -3.38 14.38
N ALA A 42 7.25 -3.79 14.00
CA ALA A 42 6.72 -3.56 12.65
C ALA A 42 6.67 -2.07 12.26
N PHE A 43 6.49 -1.17 13.24
CA PHE A 43 6.44 0.28 13.00
C PHE A 43 7.81 0.88 12.69
N ALA A 44 8.90 0.21 13.06
CA ALA A 44 10.23 0.75 12.88
C ALA A 44 10.66 0.73 11.39
N PRO A 45 11.53 1.66 10.96
CA PRO A 45 11.99 2.83 11.72
C PRO A 45 11.05 4.05 11.60
N LYS A 46 10.24 4.15 10.55
CA LYS A 46 9.55 5.39 10.14
C LYS A 46 8.02 5.29 10.14
N GLY A 47 7.45 4.36 10.90
CA GLY A 47 6.01 4.24 11.11
C GLY A 47 5.26 3.42 10.06
N CYS A 48 5.96 2.79 9.11
CA CYS A 48 5.35 1.93 8.10
C CYS A 48 4.75 0.66 8.72
N TYR A 49 3.76 0.04 8.05
CA TYR A 49 3.25 -1.28 8.43
C TYR A 49 3.48 -2.29 7.30
N PRO A 50 4.35 -3.31 7.47
CA PRO A 50 4.76 -4.22 6.40
C PRO A 50 3.61 -4.94 5.66
N GLU A 51 2.50 -5.19 6.35
CA GLU A 51 1.33 -5.90 5.84
C GLU A 51 0.33 -4.97 5.11
N GLY A 52 0.64 -3.68 5.03
CA GLY A 52 -0.17 -2.69 4.34
C GLY A 52 -1.20 -1.96 5.21
N PRO A 53 -1.91 -0.97 4.63
CA PRO A 53 -2.70 0.00 5.40
C PRO A 53 -3.86 -0.59 6.19
N SER A 54 -4.52 -1.64 5.69
CA SER A 54 -5.63 -2.26 6.42
C SER A 54 -5.19 -3.07 7.64
N TYR A 55 -4.01 -3.68 7.55
CA TYR A 55 -3.42 -4.39 8.69
C TYR A 55 -2.79 -3.44 9.70
N TRP A 56 -2.39 -2.24 9.27
CA TRP A 56 -2.10 -1.14 10.20
C TRP A 56 -3.33 -0.81 11.05
N SER A 57 -4.50 -0.57 10.46
CA SER A 57 -5.73 -0.27 11.22
C SER A 57 -6.06 -1.42 12.18
N TYR A 58 -6.05 -2.66 11.66
CA TYR A 58 -6.36 -3.85 12.45
C TYR A 58 -5.41 -4.06 13.64
N GLY A 59 -4.09 -3.95 13.43
CA GLY A 59 -3.11 -4.16 14.51
C GLY A 59 -3.02 -2.97 15.46
N THR A 60 -3.02 -1.75 14.93
CA THR A 60 -2.75 -0.53 15.70
C THR A 60 -3.91 -0.14 16.59
N ASP A 61 -5.17 -0.36 16.17
CA ASP A 61 -6.33 -0.14 17.05
C ASP A 61 -6.25 -0.99 18.32
N PHE A 62 -5.92 -2.28 18.20
CA PHE A 62 -5.71 -3.13 19.38
C PHE A 62 -4.48 -2.72 20.19
N ASN A 63 -3.42 -2.28 19.52
CA ASN A 63 -2.20 -1.81 20.19
C ASN A 63 -2.50 -0.60 21.10
N VAL A 64 -3.23 0.40 20.59
CA VAL A 64 -3.58 1.59 21.41
C VAL A 64 -4.56 1.27 22.52
N LEU A 65 -5.43 0.27 22.34
CA LEU A 65 -6.31 -0.21 23.41
C LEU A 65 -5.50 -0.89 24.52
N ALA A 66 -4.51 -1.73 24.18
CA ALA A 66 -3.60 -2.31 25.15
C ALA A 66 -2.85 -1.22 25.94
N LEU A 67 -2.28 -0.23 25.24
CA LEU A 67 -1.58 0.91 25.86
C LEU A 67 -2.51 1.70 26.79
N SER A 68 -3.73 1.99 26.34
CA SER A 68 -4.72 2.72 27.13
C SER A 68 -5.13 1.97 28.41
N MET A 69 -5.22 0.63 28.35
CA MET A 69 -5.50 -0.19 29.52
C MET A 69 -4.32 -0.24 30.50
N LEU A 70 -3.09 -0.37 30.00
CA LEU A 70 -1.88 -0.32 30.84
C LEU A 70 -1.74 1.04 31.54
N GLU A 71 -1.85 2.14 30.80
CA GLU A 71 -1.79 3.50 31.36
C GLU A 71 -2.97 3.76 32.31
N GLY A 72 -4.17 3.30 31.97
CA GLY A 72 -5.38 3.50 32.76
C GLY A 72 -5.34 2.79 34.12
N VAL A 73 -4.92 1.52 34.13
CA VAL A 73 -4.96 0.66 35.31
C VAL A 73 -3.63 0.66 36.06
N LEU A 74 -2.51 0.46 35.35
CA LEU A 74 -1.17 0.33 35.93
C LEU A 74 -0.37 1.64 35.94
N LYS A 75 -0.95 2.73 35.42
CA LYS A 75 -0.35 4.08 35.40
C LYS A 75 0.98 4.16 34.65
N SER A 76 1.25 3.20 33.76
CA SER A 76 2.47 3.12 32.96
C SER A 76 2.20 2.46 31.62
N ASP A 77 2.88 2.91 30.57
CA ASP A 77 2.95 2.24 29.27
C ASP A 77 4.20 1.35 29.15
N PHE A 78 5.02 1.27 30.21
CA PHE A 78 6.27 0.52 30.25
C PHE A 78 7.26 0.88 29.14
N GLY A 79 7.22 2.13 28.65
CA GLY A 79 8.08 2.61 27.58
C GLY A 79 7.69 2.14 26.18
N LEU A 80 6.56 1.42 26.04
CA LEU A 80 6.08 0.91 24.76
C LEU A 80 5.83 2.04 23.75
N THR A 81 5.32 3.20 24.18
CA THR A 81 5.09 4.32 23.27
C THR A 81 6.36 4.99 22.77
N SER A 82 7.50 4.70 23.41
CA SER A 82 8.83 5.21 23.02
C SER A 82 9.56 4.27 22.06
N MET A 83 8.95 3.15 21.64
CA MET A 83 9.54 2.25 20.67
C MET A 83 9.74 2.94 19.31
N PRO A 84 10.84 2.64 18.59
CA PRO A 84 11.14 3.26 17.30
C PRO A 84 9.99 3.10 16.29
N GLY A 85 9.63 4.18 15.61
CA GLY A 85 8.60 4.20 14.58
C GLY A 85 7.16 4.31 15.10
N PHE A 86 6.90 4.09 16.40
CA PHE A 86 5.53 4.11 16.92
C PHE A 86 4.92 5.50 16.92
N ARG A 87 5.72 6.55 17.17
CA ARG A 87 5.24 7.93 17.05
C ARG A 87 5.01 8.31 15.58
N GLU A 88 5.94 7.91 14.72
CA GLU A 88 5.96 8.19 13.28
C GLU A 88 4.79 7.52 12.56
N THR A 89 4.27 6.40 13.08
CA THR A 89 3.13 5.69 12.49
C THR A 89 1.84 6.52 12.47
N ALA A 90 1.78 7.60 13.26
CA ALA A 90 0.68 8.57 13.22
C ALA A 90 0.50 9.21 11.83
N ASP A 91 1.59 9.40 11.08
CA ASP A 91 1.55 10.00 9.74
C ASP A 91 1.29 8.94 8.64
N TYR A 92 1.51 7.64 8.92
CA TYR A 92 1.49 6.57 7.92
C TYR A 92 0.17 6.44 7.14
N PRO A 93 -1.02 6.44 7.77
CA PRO A 93 -2.28 6.29 7.03
C PRO A 93 -2.44 7.36 5.92
N ASP A 94 -2.09 8.60 6.23
CA ASP A 94 -2.19 9.73 5.31
C ASP A 94 -1.07 9.71 4.26
N LEU A 95 0.15 9.35 4.66
CA LEU A 95 1.29 9.17 3.75
C LEU A 95 0.98 8.16 2.66
N VAL A 96 0.26 7.07 2.97
CA VAL A 96 -0.08 6.03 1.98
C VAL A 96 -1.44 6.24 1.33
N THR A 97 -2.10 7.38 1.52
CA THR A 97 -3.41 7.67 0.91
C THR A 97 -3.30 8.79 -0.11
N GLY A 98 -3.57 8.43 -1.37
CA GLY A 98 -3.56 9.36 -2.47
C GLY A 98 -4.77 10.31 -2.46
N PRO A 99 -4.72 11.37 -3.29
CA PRO A 99 -5.77 12.39 -3.40
C PRO A 99 -7.13 11.88 -3.89
N SER A 100 -7.20 10.67 -4.45
CA SER A 100 -8.47 9.97 -4.71
C SER A 100 -9.18 9.49 -3.44
N GLY A 101 -8.51 9.55 -2.29
CA GLY A 101 -8.97 8.96 -1.03
C GLY A 101 -8.70 7.45 -0.93
N THR A 102 -8.04 6.86 -1.92
CA THR A 102 -7.65 5.44 -1.91
C THR A 102 -6.21 5.24 -1.43
N THR A 103 -5.96 4.15 -0.74
CA THR A 103 -4.63 3.82 -0.20
C THR A 103 -3.71 3.22 -1.28
N PHE A 104 -2.39 3.28 -1.09
CA PHE A 104 -1.43 2.42 -1.76
C PHE A 104 -1.57 1.03 -1.15
N ASN A 105 -2.58 0.30 -1.60
CA ASN A 105 -3.07 -0.96 -1.03
C ASN A 105 -2.16 -2.15 -1.35
N TYR A 106 -0.85 -2.02 -1.11
CA TYR A 106 0.11 -3.10 -1.25
C TYR A 106 -0.13 -4.22 -0.24
N ALA A 107 0.48 -5.39 -0.50
CA ALA A 107 0.23 -6.60 0.27
C ALA A 107 -1.27 -6.88 0.34
N ASP A 108 -1.76 -7.49 1.41
CA ASP A 108 -3.19 -7.70 1.62
C ASP A 108 -3.94 -6.44 2.13
N GLY A 109 -3.42 -5.25 1.81
CA GLY A 109 -4.09 -3.97 2.05
C GLY A 109 -5.35 -3.80 1.21
N ARG A 110 -6.35 -3.10 1.75
CA ARG A 110 -7.56 -2.68 1.03
C ARG A 110 -7.42 -1.25 0.55
N MET A 111 -7.99 -0.97 -0.63
CA MET A 111 -8.03 0.36 -1.23
C MET A 111 -8.76 1.41 -0.40
N ASN A 112 -9.79 1.00 0.33
CA ASN A 112 -10.61 1.91 1.14
C ASN A 112 -10.11 1.87 2.59
N ARG A 113 -10.07 3.02 3.24
CA ARG A 113 -9.86 3.15 4.68
C ARG A 113 -11.04 3.86 5.35
N GLY A 114 -11.27 3.54 6.61
CA GLY A 114 -12.32 4.11 7.45
C GLY A 114 -11.76 5.10 8.47
N THR A 115 -12.57 5.44 9.46
CA THR A 115 -12.09 6.07 10.70
C THR A 115 -11.54 5.00 11.63
N ASP A 116 -10.38 5.24 12.23
CA ASP A 116 -9.66 4.31 13.10
C ASP A 116 -9.43 4.95 14.47
N CYS A 117 -9.72 4.21 15.55
CA CYS A 117 -9.61 4.79 16.90
C CYS A 117 -8.15 5.05 17.29
N ALA A 118 -7.21 4.28 16.72
CA ALA A 118 -5.78 4.54 16.80
C ALA A 118 -5.38 5.94 16.33
N THR A 119 -5.93 6.44 15.21
CA THR A 119 -5.57 7.77 14.70
C THR A 119 -5.95 8.87 15.69
N TRP A 120 -7.13 8.77 16.31
CA TRP A 120 -7.57 9.71 17.35
C TRP A 120 -6.72 9.61 18.62
N TRP A 121 -6.39 8.39 19.05
CA TRP A 121 -5.49 8.17 20.19
C TRP A 121 -4.11 8.78 19.94
N LEU A 122 -3.50 8.51 18.78
CA LEU A 122 -2.18 9.01 18.39
C LEU A 122 -2.16 10.54 18.35
N ALA A 123 -3.19 11.14 17.74
CA ALA A 123 -3.33 12.59 17.67
C ALA A 123 -3.38 13.23 19.07
N LYS A 124 -4.14 12.64 20.00
CA LYS A 124 -4.25 13.13 21.37
C LYS A 124 -2.97 12.88 22.18
N ARG A 125 -2.42 11.66 22.13
CA ARG A 125 -1.22 11.24 22.89
C ARG A 125 0.00 12.07 22.54
N PHE A 126 0.20 12.35 21.25
CA PHE A 126 1.38 13.06 20.76
C PHE A 126 1.14 14.55 20.48
N ASN A 127 -0.03 15.07 20.83
CA ASN A 127 -0.45 16.46 20.56
C ASN A 127 -0.27 16.84 19.07
N ARG A 128 -0.78 15.99 18.19
CA ARG A 128 -0.72 16.08 16.72
C ARG A 128 -2.12 16.12 16.12
N PRO A 129 -2.95 17.17 16.36
CA PRO A 129 -4.28 17.26 15.77
C PRO A 129 -4.24 17.39 14.24
N ASP A 130 -3.09 17.74 13.66
CA ASP A 130 -2.90 17.88 12.21
C ASP A 130 -3.06 16.56 11.44
N ILE A 131 -2.80 15.40 12.05
CA ILE A 131 -3.01 14.08 11.40
C ILE A 131 -4.51 13.75 11.21
N LEU A 132 -5.40 14.51 11.86
CA LEU A 132 -6.84 14.34 11.71
C LEU A 132 -7.41 15.15 10.54
N ALA A 133 -6.65 16.12 10.04
CA ALA A 133 -7.15 17.16 9.15
C ALA A 133 -7.32 16.69 7.69
N TYR A 134 -6.48 15.77 7.22
CA TYR A 134 -6.51 15.33 5.81
C TYR A 134 -7.72 14.45 5.49
N PHE A 135 -7.96 13.43 6.31
CA PHE A 135 -8.93 12.38 6.00
C PHE A 135 -9.78 11.98 7.21
N GLU A 136 -9.15 11.74 8.36
CA GLU A 136 -9.77 11.11 9.53
C GLU A 136 -11.04 11.84 10.00
N LYS A 137 -11.01 13.18 10.07
CA LYS A 137 -12.19 13.99 10.41
C LYS A 137 -13.37 13.70 9.48
N ASN A 138 -13.12 13.71 8.17
CA ASN A 138 -14.16 13.49 7.17
C ASN A 138 -14.65 12.04 7.16
N ALA A 139 -13.75 11.09 7.38
CA ALA A 139 -14.09 9.67 7.51
C ALA A 139 -14.98 9.41 8.73
N LEU A 140 -14.68 10.04 9.87
CA LEU A 140 -15.51 9.95 11.07
C LEU A 140 -16.91 10.53 10.84
N VAL A 141 -17.00 11.74 10.26
CA VAL A 141 -18.29 12.38 9.97
C VAL A 141 -19.11 11.53 9.00
N LYS A 142 -18.47 11.00 7.94
CA LYS A 142 -19.11 10.10 6.99
C LYS A 142 -19.60 8.83 7.68
N TYR A 143 -18.78 8.19 8.51
CA TYR A 143 -19.15 6.99 9.25
C TYR A 143 -20.37 7.23 10.15
N CYS A 144 -20.41 8.37 10.86
CA CYS A 144 -21.56 8.74 11.69
C CYS A 144 -22.83 8.99 10.87
N ARG A 145 -22.70 9.65 9.71
CA ARG A 145 -23.83 9.97 8.83
C ARG A 145 -24.43 8.73 8.16
N ASP A 146 -23.57 7.86 7.64
CA ASP A 146 -23.96 6.72 6.81
C ASP A 146 -24.33 5.49 7.66
N ARG A 147 -24.23 5.60 9.00
CA ARG A 147 -24.53 4.50 9.93
C ARG A 147 -26.03 4.18 9.88
N THR A 148 -26.38 3.10 9.19
CA THR A 148 -27.73 2.53 9.25
C THR A 148 -27.97 1.85 10.61
N PRO A 149 -29.19 1.96 11.18
CA PRO A 149 -29.57 1.16 12.36
C PRO A 149 -29.29 -0.32 12.11
N MET A 150 -28.71 -1.00 13.10
CA MET A 150 -28.17 -2.35 13.03
C MET A 150 -29.23 -3.37 12.57
N LYS A 151 -29.41 -3.55 11.25
CA LYS A 151 -30.08 -4.73 10.69
C LYS A 151 -29.01 -5.77 10.40
N HIS A 152 -28.71 -6.57 11.41
CA HIS A 152 -27.97 -7.85 11.34
C HIS A 152 -26.57 -7.88 10.69
N ASP A 153 -26.04 -6.79 10.15
CA ASP A 153 -24.72 -6.82 9.51
C ASP A 153 -23.60 -6.51 10.52
N LEU A 154 -22.89 -7.57 10.93
CA LEU A 154 -21.70 -7.54 11.81
C LEU A 154 -20.48 -6.86 11.16
N ARG A 155 -20.65 -6.08 10.08
CA ARG A 155 -19.58 -5.51 9.23
C ARG A 155 -19.15 -4.10 9.59
N GLY A 156 -19.70 -3.51 10.66
CA GLY A 156 -19.29 -2.16 11.12
C GLY A 156 -17.89 -2.14 11.75
N ASN A 157 -17.32 -0.94 11.92
CA ASN A 157 -16.10 -0.78 12.72
C ASN A 157 -16.43 -1.08 14.19
N ARG A 158 -16.09 -2.31 14.63
CA ARG A 158 -16.34 -2.81 15.98
C ARG A 158 -15.61 -2.04 17.09
N LEU A 159 -14.54 -1.33 16.76
CA LEU A 159 -13.74 -0.55 17.70
C LEU A 159 -14.06 0.96 17.66
N PHE A 160 -15.00 1.38 16.80
CA PHE A 160 -15.39 2.78 16.65
C PHE A 160 -15.80 3.46 17.97
N VAL A 161 -16.46 2.71 18.87
CA VAL A 161 -16.90 3.28 20.17
C VAL A 161 -15.73 3.83 20.99
N PHE A 162 -14.53 3.27 20.83
CA PHE A 162 -13.35 3.72 21.57
C PHE A 162 -12.84 5.09 21.09
N THR A 163 -13.12 5.48 19.84
CA THR A 163 -12.81 6.81 19.33
C THR A 163 -13.38 7.92 20.22
N LEU A 164 -14.52 7.67 20.86
CA LEU A 164 -15.19 8.65 21.75
C LEU A 164 -14.32 9.08 22.94
N PHE A 165 -13.36 8.26 23.40
CA PHE A 165 -12.43 8.64 24.48
C PHE A 165 -11.38 9.67 24.06
N TRP A 166 -11.12 9.78 22.75
CA TRP A 166 -10.04 10.58 22.19
C TRP A 166 -10.50 11.62 21.18
N LEU A 167 -11.82 11.82 21.05
CA LEU A 167 -12.37 12.94 20.30
C LEU A 167 -11.80 14.26 20.80
N GLN A 168 -11.43 15.10 19.84
CA GLN A 168 -10.89 16.43 20.07
C GLN A 168 -11.27 17.35 18.90
N PRO A 169 -11.33 18.68 19.11
CA PRO A 169 -11.60 19.62 18.03
C PRO A 169 -10.56 19.52 16.92
N VAL A 170 -11.01 19.59 15.67
CA VAL A 170 -10.15 19.63 14.47
C VAL A 170 -10.48 20.91 13.68
N PRO A 171 -9.79 22.03 13.97
CA PRO A 171 -9.95 23.28 13.24
C PRO A 171 -9.72 23.11 11.73
N ASP A 172 -10.51 23.80 10.90
CA ASP A 172 -10.39 23.71 9.44
C ASP A 172 -9.09 24.35 8.88
N SER A 173 -8.40 25.15 9.69
CA SER A 173 -7.10 25.72 9.35
C SER A 173 -5.93 24.75 9.49
N LEU A 174 -6.14 23.57 10.10
CA LEU A 174 -5.09 22.57 10.23
C LEU A 174 -4.79 21.95 8.87
N VAL A 175 -3.50 21.85 8.58
CA VAL A 175 -2.99 21.16 7.39
C VAL A 175 -2.04 20.05 7.83
N PRO A 176 -1.95 18.95 7.06
CA PRO A 176 -1.05 17.85 7.40
C PRO A 176 0.41 18.33 7.39
N LYS A 177 1.18 17.90 8.39
CA LYS A 177 2.63 18.20 8.49
C LYS A 177 3.52 17.08 7.97
N ALA A 178 2.93 15.95 7.60
CA ALA A 178 3.65 14.82 7.04
C ALA A 178 4.40 15.24 5.75
N PRO A 179 5.59 14.66 5.49
CA PRO A 179 6.40 15.02 4.34
C PRO A 179 5.71 14.69 3.02
N LEU A 180 6.06 15.43 1.97
CA LEU A 180 5.57 15.17 0.61
C LEU A 180 6.25 13.96 -0.03
N ASN A 181 7.52 13.75 0.29
CA ASN A 181 8.30 12.60 -0.16
C ASN A 181 8.70 11.78 1.06
N TRP A 182 8.42 10.48 1.06
CA TRP A 182 8.67 9.62 2.21
C TRP A 182 9.19 8.25 1.79
N PHE A 183 10.16 7.73 2.52
CA PHE A 183 10.69 6.38 2.39
C PHE A 183 10.59 5.68 3.74
N SER A 184 9.92 4.54 3.76
CA SER A 184 9.64 3.74 4.96
C SER A 184 10.85 3.10 5.63
N GLU A 185 11.90 2.76 4.87
CA GLU A 185 13.15 2.15 5.36
C GLU A 185 12.98 0.85 6.17
N ASN A 186 11.83 0.18 6.06
CA ASN A 186 11.57 -1.11 6.71
C ASN A 186 11.83 -2.28 5.74
N ASP A 187 11.54 -3.51 6.19
CA ASP A 187 11.75 -4.74 5.40
C ASP A 187 10.80 -4.92 4.21
N VAL A 188 9.68 -4.17 4.18
CA VAL A 188 8.76 -4.08 3.03
C VAL A 188 8.79 -2.64 2.53
N PRO A 189 9.92 -2.22 1.93
CA PRO A 189 10.17 -0.83 1.62
C PRO A 189 9.15 -0.30 0.61
N VAL A 190 8.44 0.74 1.02
CA VAL A 190 7.61 1.59 0.18
C VAL A 190 8.12 3.02 0.18
N THR A 191 7.97 3.69 -0.96
CA THR A 191 8.27 5.11 -1.15
C THR A 191 7.05 5.84 -1.65
N ILE A 192 6.85 7.06 -1.18
CA ILE A 192 5.78 7.95 -1.56
C ILE A 192 6.39 9.22 -2.14
N HIS A 193 5.83 9.68 -3.25
CA HIS A 193 6.06 11.00 -3.81
C HIS A 193 4.74 11.70 -4.03
N ARG A 194 4.57 12.91 -3.50
CA ARG A 194 3.39 13.74 -3.81
C ARG A 194 3.73 15.21 -3.97
N THR A 195 2.95 15.93 -4.76
CA THR A 195 3.25 17.34 -5.05
C THR A 195 2.66 18.31 -4.04
N SER A 196 1.55 17.96 -3.37
CA SER A 196 0.93 18.77 -2.31
C SER A 196 -0.07 17.96 -1.50
N TRP A 197 -0.56 18.50 -0.37
CA TRP A 197 -1.71 17.98 0.40
C TRP A 197 -3.09 18.40 -0.16
N ASP A 198 -3.14 19.04 -1.33
CA ASP A 198 -4.39 19.42 -2.01
C ASP A 198 -4.92 18.27 -2.88
N ASN A 199 -6.00 17.63 -2.42
CA ASN A 199 -6.61 16.49 -3.12
C ASN A 199 -7.13 16.81 -4.53
N ALA A 200 -7.40 18.07 -4.85
CA ALA A 200 -7.91 18.44 -6.16
C ALA A 200 -6.82 18.46 -7.23
N LYS A 201 -5.55 18.64 -6.84
CA LYS A 201 -4.43 18.95 -7.76
C LYS A 201 -3.19 18.09 -7.56
N ALA A 202 -3.07 17.41 -6.43
CA ALA A 202 -1.87 16.64 -6.12
C ALA A 202 -1.69 15.49 -7.14
N LEU A 203 -0.46 15.34 -7.60
CA LEU A 203 0.05 14.07 -8.11
C LEU A 203 0.56 13.29 -6.91
N PHE A 204 0.24 12.01 -6.84
CA PHE A 204 0.69 11.09 -5.81
C PHE A 204 1.15 9.79 -6.46
N VAL A 205 2.29 9.28 -6.04
CA VAL A 205 2.80 7.99 -6.46
C VAL A 205 3.30 7.22 -5.26
N GLY A 206 2.81 6.00 -5.10
CA GLY A 206 3.40 5.00 -4.19
C GLY A 206 4.15 3.96 -4.99
N MET A 207 5.36 3.60 -4.58
CA MET A 207 6.15 2.52 -5.19
C MET A 207 6.60 1.52 -4.12
N LYS A 208 6.64 0.24 -4.47
CA LYS A 208 6.98 -0.84 -3.54
C LYS A 208 8.18 -1.65 -4.01
N ALA A 209 9.04 -1.98 -3.06
CA ALA A 209 10.12 -2.94 -3.19
C ALA A 209 9.93 -4.08 -2.16
N GLY A 210 11.00 -4.75 -1.75
CA GLY A 210 10.95 -5.87 -0.82
C GLY A 210 10.77 -7.22 -1.50
N SER A 211 10.38 -8.22 -0.71
CA SER A 211 10.28 -9.61 -1.14
C SER A 211 8.83 -10.04 -1.32
N PRO A 212 8.52 -10.93 -2.29
CA PRO A 212 7.21 -11.56 -2.35
C PRO A 212 6.88 -12.36 -1.09
N SER A 213 7.88 -12.94 -0.43
CA SER A 213 7.70 -13.73 0.80
C SER A 213 7.52 -12.90 2.06
N ALA A 214 7.38 -11.57 1.95
CA ALA A 214 7.05 -10.73 3.09
C ALA A 214 5.69 -11.13 3.72
N PRO A 215 5.44 -10.80 5.00
CA PRO A 215 4.13 -11.00 5.63
C PRO A 215 3.02 -10.39 4.77
N HIS A 216 2.01 -11.20 4.41
CA HIS A 216 0.91 -10.78 3.52
C HIS A 216 1.36 -10.23 2.14
N GLY A 217 2.62 -10.46 1.73
CA GLY A 217 3.18 -9.92 0.50
C GLY A 217 2.65 -10.58 -0.77
N HIS A 218 2.72 -9.88 -1.89
CA HIS A 218 2.42 -10.43 -3.21
C HIS A 218 3.70 -10.50 -4.05
N MET A 219 3.67 -11.12 -5.23
CA MET A 219 4.73 -10.94 -6.23
C MET A 219 4.62 -9.56 -6.89
N ASP A 220 4.77 -8.50 -6.11
CA ASP A 220 4.51 -7.11 -6.47
C ASP A 220 5.76 -6.23 -6.36
N ALA A 221 6.96 -6.83 -6.34
CA ALA A 221 8.17 -6.04 -6.29
C ALA A 221 8.28 -5.12 -7.52
N GLY A 222 8.52 -3.84 -7.28
CA GLY A 222 8.53 -2.79 -8.30
C GLY A 222 7.16 -2.22 -8.64
N SER A 223 6.07 -2.69 -8.04
CA SER A 223 4.72 -2.17 -8.29
C SER A 223 4.60 -0.71 -7.88
N PHE A 224 3.62 -0.03 -8.47
CA PHE A 224 3.30 1.35 -8.14
C PHE A 224 1.80 1.62 -8.24
N VAL A 225 1.32 2.64 -7.52
CA VAL A 225 0.02 3.28 -7.75
C VAL A 225 0.24 4.74 -8.07
N LEU A 226 -0.71 5.35 -8.78
CA LEU A 226 -0.63 6.75 -9.18
C LEU A 226 -2.01 7.37 -9.14
N ASP A 227 -2.09 8.52 -8.47
CA ASP A 227 -3.26 9.39 -8.47
C ASP A 227 -2.87 10.74 -9.06
N ALA A 228 -3.79 11.33 -9.81
CA ALA A 228 -3.67 12.72 -10.25
C ALA A 228 -5.07 13.29 -10.50
N ASP A 229 -5.23 14.59 -10.29
CA ASP A 229 -6.50 15.32 -10.48
C ASP A 229 -7.68 14.72 -9.68
N GLY A 230 -7.37 14.16 -8.50
CA GLY A 230 -8.33 13.49 -7.62
C GLY A 230 -8.77 12.09 -8.07
N VAL A 231 -8.12 11.51 -9.08
CA VAL A 231 -8.45 10.18 -9.64
C VAL A 231 -7.27 9.23 -9.49
N ARG A 232 -7.54 7.99 -9.03
CA ARG A 232 -6.58 6.87 -9.06
C ARG A 232 -6.53 6.34 -10.49
N TRP A 233 -5.36 6.40 -11.13
CA TRP A 233 -5.18 5.97 -12.52
C TRP A 233 -4.48 4.62 -12.63
N ALA A 234 -3.42 4.44 -11.85
CA ALA A 234 -2.71 3.16 -11.73
C ALA A 234 -3.19 2.45 -10.47
N HIS A 235 -4.03 1.44 -10.65
CA HIS A 235 -4.64 0.65 -9.58
C HIS A 235 -3.76 -0.53 -9.19
N ASP A 236 -3.85 -0.94 -7.94
CA ASP A 236 -3.47 -2.30 -7.53
C ASP A 236 -4.76 -3.04 -7.15
N LEU A 237 -4.89 -4.31 -7.54
CA LEU A 237 -6.08 -5.13 -7.30
C LEU A 237 -6.24 -5.50 -5.82
N GLY A 238 -5.15 -5.49 -5.05
CA GLY A 238 -5.14 -5.76 -3.62
C GLY A 238 -5.42 -7.22 -3.26
N MET A 239 -5.89 -7.45 -2.04
CA MET A 239 -5.99 -8.79 -1.45
C MET A 239 -6.95 -9.74 -2.18
N GLU A 240 -6.70 -11.03 -2.00
CA GLU A 240 -7.63 -12.11 -2.35
C GLU A 240 -8.52 -12.50 -1.15
N GLY A 241 -9.74 -12.97 -1.43
CA GLY A 241 -10.63 -13.52 -0.41
C GLY A 241 -10.19 -14.92 0.05
N TYR A 242 -9.64 -15.02 1.27
CA TYR A 242 -9.03 -16.26 1.76
C TYR A 242 -10.01 -17.44 1.83
N HIS A 243 -11.24 -17.21 2.28
CA HIS A 243 -12.21 -18.29 2.51
C HIS A 243 -12.49 -19.12 1.24
N GLY A 244 -12.62 -18.46 0.08
CA GLY A 244 -12.85 -19.12 -1.20
C GLY A 244 -11.64 -19.92 -1.70
N ILE A 245 -10.43 -19.51 -1.32
CA ILE A 245 -9.17 -20.19 -1.66
C ILE A 245 -8.93 -21.38 -0.71
N GLU A 246 -9.03 -21.16 0.60
CA GLU A 246 -8.77 -22.16 1.63
C GLU A 246 -9.81 -23.29 1.59
N SER A 247 -11.08 -22.98 1.30
CA SER A 247 -12.12 -24.01 1.11
C SER A 247 -11.86 -24.97 -0.05
N ARG A 248 -10.97 -24.60 -0.98
CA ARG A 248 -10.51 -25.46 -2.10
C ARG A 248 -9.27 -26.29 -1.74
N GLY A 249 -8.80 -26.21 -0.49
CA GLY A 249 -7.61 -26.91 -0.02
C GLY A 249 -6.28 -26.32 -0.51
N MET A 250 -6.30 -25.13 -1.12
CA MET A 250 -5.09 -24.46 -1.60
C MET A 250 -4.27 -23.90 -0.43
N ASN A 251 -2.96 -24.10 -0.45
CA ASN A 251 -2.09 -23.58 0.59
C ASN A 251 -1.69 -22.12 0.32
N LEU A 252 -2.54 -21.20 0.78
CA LEU A 252 -2.34 -19.75 0.65
C LEU A 252 -1.08 -19.23 1.40
N TRP A 253 -0.63 -19.94 2.42
CA TRP A 253 0.41 -19.45 3.33
C TRP A 253 1.81 -19.99 3.03
N SER A 254 1.95 -20.88 2.04
CA SER A 254 3.26 -21.40 1.62
C SER A 254 4.10 -20.32 0.94
N PRO A 255 5.30 -19.97 1.45
CA PRO A 255 6.19 -19.00 0.82
C PRO A 255 7.07 -19.62 -0.28
N LYS A 256 6.94 -20.93 -0.54
CA LYS A 256 7.78 -21.62 -1.53
C LYS A 256 7.49 -21.12 -2.95
N GLN A 257 8.46 -21.17 -3.84
CA GLN A 257 8.34 -20.69 -5.23
C GLN A 257 7.19 -21.37 -6.00
N ASP A 258 6.93 -22.64 -5.68
CA ASP A 258 5.88 -23.49 -6.24
C ASP A 258 4.60 -23.51 -5.39
N GLY A 259 4.48 -22.63 -4.40
CA GLY A 259 3.31 -22.54 -3.52
C GLY A 259 2.05 -22.10 -4.26
N ASP A 260 0.90 -22.64 -3.84
CA ASP A 260 -0.40 -22.38 -4.48
C ASP A 260 -0.77 -20.89 -4.54
N ARG A 261 -0.34 -20.12 -3.54
CA ARG A 261 -0.61 -18.68 -3.48
C ARG A 261 -0.15 -17.93 -4.74
N TRP A 262 0.91 -18.37 -5.40
CA TRP A 262 1.42 -17.68 -6.60
C TRP A 262 0.64 -18.03 -7.88
N ARG A 263 -0.24 -19.04 -7.82
CA ARG A 263 -1.20 -19.39 -8.87
C ARG A 263 -2.44 -18.48 -8.83
N ILE A 264 -2.63 -17.75 -7.74
CA ILE A 264 -3.74 -16.81 -7.55
C ILE A 264 -3.37 -15.52 -8.27
N PHE A 265 -4.23 -15.09 -9.20
CA PHE A 265 -3.93 -13.98 -10.11
C PHE A 265 -3.49 -12.73 -9.36
N ARG A 266 -4.26 -12.31 -8.33
CA ARG A 266 -4.00 -11.12 -7.51
C ARG A 266 -2.70 -11.16 -6.71
N LEU A 267 -2.14 -12.33 -6.45
CA LEU A 267 -0.91 -12.49 -5.65
C LEU A 267 0.34 -12.70 -6.53
N SER A 268 0.17 -12.72 -7.85
CA SER A 268 1.21 -12.93 -8.85
C SER A 268 1.63 -11.61 -9.51
N ASN A 269 2.86 -11.50 -10.03
CA ASN A 269 3.32 -10.29 -10.75
C ASN A 269 2.55 -10.03 -12.05
N LEU A 270 1.74 -10.97 -12.51
CA LEU A 270 0.92 -10.82 -13.71
C LEU A 270 -0.18 -9.76 -13.52
N SER A 271 -0.67 -9.59 -12.28
CA SER A 271 -1.72 -8.63 -11.92
C SER A 271 -1.23 -7.26 -11.50
N HIS A 272 0.03 -7.12 -11.07
CA HIS A 272 0.56 -5.86 -10.54
C HIS A 272 1.14 -4.95 -11.61
N ASN A 273 1.31 -3.68 -11.26
CA ASN A 273 1.92 -2.64 -12.10
C ASN A 273 3.46 -2.78 -12.16
N THR A 274 3.93 -3.94 -12.59
CA THR A 274 5.34 -4.31 -12.65
C THR A 274 5.67 -5.05 -13.95
N LEU A 275 6.96 -5.34 -14.13
CA LEU A 275 7.47 -6.02 -15.32
C LEU A 275 7.13 -7.51 -15.30
N VAL A 276 6.89 -8.08 -16.48
CA VAL A 276 6.85 -9.55 -16.68
C VAL A 276 7.88 -9.89 -17.74
N ILE A 277 8.84 -10.74 -17.38
CA ILE A 277 9.92 -11.19 -18.28
C ILE A 277 9.63 -12.64 -18.64
N ASP A 278 9.38 -12.89 -19.93
CA ASP A 278 9.11 -14.22 -20.48
C ASP A 278 7.93 -14.97 -19.83
N GLY A 279 6.90 -14.21 -19.42
CA GLY A 279 5.75 -14.76 -18.69
C GLY A 279 6.07 -15.33 -17.30
N GLN A 280 7.32 -15.17 -16.82
CA GLN A 280 7.77 -15.79 -15.58
C GLN A 280 7.29 -15.04 -14.35
N LEU A 281 7.08 -15.83 -13.29
CA LEU A 281 6.83 -15.31 -11.96
C LEU A 281 8.08 -14.66 -11.38
N GLN A 282 7.89 -13.66 -10.51
CA GLN A 282 8.98 -13.18 -9.67
C GLN A 282 9.49 -14.31 -8.75
N LEU A 283 10.75 -14.22 -8.33
CA LEU A 283 11.33 -15.14 -7.37
C LEU A 283 10.82 -14.85 -5.96
N ALA A 284 10.15 -15.81 -5.34
CA ALA A 284 9.61 -15.71 -3.99
C ALA A 284 10.69 -15.40 -2.94
N LYS A 285 11.90 -15.92 -3.14
CA LYS A 285 13.07 -15.65 -2.27
C LYS A 285 13.82 -14.37 -2.62
N GLY A 286 13.50 -13.73 -3.76
CA GLY A 286 14.10 -12.47 -4.16
C GLY A 286 13.69 -11.33 -3.22
N LYS A 287 14.48 -10.25 -3.21
CA LYS A 287 14.20 -9.02 -2.45
C LYS A 287 14.64 -7.81 -3.26
N ALA A 288 13.67 -7.04 -3.74
CA ALA A 288 13.94 -5.76 -4.37
C ALA A 288 14.38 -4.73 -3.33
N LEU A 289 15.32 -3.85 -3.70
CA LEU A 289 15.92 -2.86 -2.81
C LEU A 289 15.68 -1.45 -3.34
N VAL A 290 15.30 -0.53 -2.47
CA VAL A 290 15.37 0.91 -2.77
C VAL A 290 16.85 1.31 -2.66
N THR A 291 17.50 1.54 -3.80
CA THR A 291 18.94 1.86 -3.86
C THR A 291 19.21 3.36 -3.84
N ALA A 292 18.21 4.17 -4.19
CA ALA A 292 18.28 5.62 -4.03
C ALA A 292 16.90 6.21 -3.80
N PHE A 293 16.84 7.21 -2.92
CA PHE A 293 15.67 8.03 -2.66
C PHE A 293 16.14 9.48 -2.54
N ARG A 294 15.49 10.40 -3.24
CA ARG A 294 15.84 11.82 -3.22
C ARG A 294 14.59 12.68 -3.09
N ASP A 295 14.63 13.62 -2.15
CA ASP A 295 13.70 14.74 -2.05
C ASP A 295 14.26 15.98 -2.78
N GLY A 296 13.42 16.93 -3.16
CA GLY A 296 13.82 18.16 -3.84
C GLY A 296 12.86 18.60 -4.94
N SER A 297 13.35 19.38 -5.91
CA SER A 297 12.55 19.90 -7.02
C SER A 297 12.06 18.82 -7.98
N GLU A 298 12.86 17.77 -8.17
CA GLU A 298 12.51 16.58 -8.94
C GLU A 298 12.82 15.34 -8.09
N PRO A 299 11.92 15.01 -7.14
CA PRO A 299 12.14 13.88 -6.25
C PRO A 299 12.05 12.58 -7.03
N TYR A 300 12.83 11.58 -6.61
CA TYR A 300 12.86 10.28 -7.27
C TYR A 300 13.12 9.13 -6.32
N THR A 301 12.76 7.93 -6.78
CA THR A 301 13.14 6.66 -6.18
C THR A 301 13.75 5.76 -7.25
N THR A 302 14.80 5.02 -6.90
CA THR A 302 15.36 3.93 -7.71
C THR A 302 15.26 2.62 -6.95
N ILE A 303 14.70 1.60 -7.61
CA ILE A 303 14.50 0.26 -7.10
C ILE A 303 15.33 -0.71 -7.96
N ASP A 304 16.17 -1.50 -7.30
CA ASP A 304 16.81 -2.66 -7.90
C ASP A 304 15.87 -3.87 -7.76
N LEU A 305 15.39 -4.36 -8.89
CA LEU A 305 14.51 -5.53 -9.04
C LEU A 305 15.26 -6.78 -9.47
N THR A 306 16.59 -6.71 -9.64
CA THR A 306 17.38 -7.79 -10.25
C THR A 306 17.18 -9.12 -9.53
N SER A 307 17.17 -9.12 -8.20
CA SER A 307 17.07 -10.36 -7.41
C SER A 307 15.71 -11.05 -7.48
N VAL A 308 14.65 -10.37 -7.95
CA VAL A 308 13.32 -10.97 -8.11
C VAL A 308 13.08 -11.54 -9.51
N TYR A 309 14.03 -11.40 -10.44
CA TYR A 309 13.94 -11.98 -11.79
C TYR A 309 15.14 -12.89 -12.08
N THR A 310 14.90 -14.04 -12.71
CA THR A 310 15.95 -15.02 -13.06
C THR A 310 16.63 -14.74 -14.40
N ASN A 311 15.93 -14.06 -15.31
CA ASN A 311 16.28 -14.02 -16.73
C ASN A 311 17.03 -12.75 -17.15
N ALA A 312 17.51 -11.95 -16.19
CA ALA A 312 18.23 -10.70 -16.43
C ALA A 312 19.37 -10.56 -15.41
N SER A 313 20.50 -10.00 -15.86
CA SER A 313 21.62 -9.68 -14.96
C SER A 313 21.44 -8.35 -14.24
N GLN A 314 20.52 -7.52 -14.71
CA GLN A 314 20.15 -6.25 -14.08
C GLN A 314 18.72 -5.88 -14.47
N VAL A 315 17.91 -5.47 -13.48
CA VAL A 315 16.58 -4.88 -13.67
C VAL A 315 16.44 -3.72 -12.71
N ILE A 316 16.51 -2.49 -13.22
CA ILE A 316 16.41 -1.26 -12.43
C ILE A 316 15.16 -0.48 -12.84
N ARG A 317 14.38 -0.05 -11.86
CA ARG A 317 13.23 0.85 -12.04
C ARG A 317 13.50 2.18 -11.35
N LYS A 318 13.29 3.30 -12.03
CA LYS A 318 13.37 4.64 -11.46
C LYS A 318 12.08 5.42 -11.69
N GLY A 319 11.44 5.86 -10.61
CA GLY A 319 10.30 6.77 -10.66
C GLY A 319 10.75 8.20 -10.33
N THR A 320 10.37 9.19 -11.13
CA THR A 320 10.75 10.59 -10.94
C THR A 320 9.52 11.50 -11.09
N SER A 321 9.25 12.35 -10.11
CA SER A 321 8.31 13.45 -10.25
C SER A 321 9.03 14.62 -10.92
N LEU A 322 8.50 15.09 -12.04
CA LEU A 322 9.09 16.16 -12.82
C LEU A 322 8.58 17.52 -12.35
N SER A 323 9.41 18.55 -12.51
CA SER A 323 9.05 19.94 -12.21
C SER A 323 7.83 20.45 -13.01
N THR A 324 7.49 19.78 -14.11
CA THR A 324 6.32 20.06 -14.95
C THR A 324 4.99 19.55 -14.38
N GLY A 325 5.00 18.83 -13.25
CA GLY A 325 3.81 18.17 -12.68
C GLY A 325 3.50 16.80 -13.29
N GLU A 326 4.43 16.27 -14.10
CA GLU A 326 4.35 14.95 -14.72
C GLU A 326 5.11 13.91 -13.87
N PHE A 327 4.81 12.63 -14.05
CA PHE A 327 5.59 11.54 -13.46
C PHE A 327 6.25 10.70 -14.56
N ARG A 328 7.47 10.21 -14.33
CA ARG A 328 8.15 9.33 -15.28
C ARG A 328 8.64 8.07 -14.59
N ILE A 329 8.40 6.91 -15.22
CA ILE A 329 8.99 5.63 -14.85
C ILE A 329 9.99 5.22 -15.94
N ASP A 330 11.24 5.06 -15.55
CA ASP A 330 12.33 4.56 -16.38
C ASP A 330 12.71 3.14 -15.91
N ASP A 331 12.60 2.14 -16.78
CA ASP A 331 13.03 0.76 -16.52
C ASP A 331 14.25 0.44 -17.40
N THR A 332 15.31 -0.12 -16.81
CA THR A 332 16.53 -0.56 -17.50
C THR A 332 16.76 -2.04 -17.23
N LEU A 333 16.86 -2.84 -18.29
CA LEU A 333 17.09 -4.27 -18.21
C LEU A 333 18.34 -4.65 -19.01
N LYS A 334 19.19 -5.49 -18.44
CA LYS A 334 20.40 -6.01 -19.10
C LYS A 334 20.57 -7.50 -18.88
N GLY A 335 21.34 -8.13 -19.77
CA GLY A 335 21.65 -9.56 -19.70
C GLY A 335 20.45 -10.46 -19.97
N LEU A 336 19.43 -9.94 -20.68
CA LEU A 336 18.29 -10.72 -21.14
C LEU A 336 18.74 -11.63 -22.30
N LYS A 337 18.14 -12.82 -22.41
CA LYS A 337 18.32 -13.68 -23.59
C LYS A 337 17.65 -13.03 -24.81
N PRO A 338 18.29 -13.01 -25.99
CA PRO A 338 17.64 -12.52 -27.21
C PRO A 338 16.33 -13.25 -27.49
N GLY A 339 15.31 -12.54 -27.97
CA GLY A 339 14.00 -13.10 -28.29
C GLY A 339 13.02 -13.21 -27.13
N VAL A 340 13.45 -13.00 -25.88
CA VAL A 340 12.55 -12.97 -24.71
C VAL A 340 11.61 -11.77 -24.79
N VAL A 341 10.33 -11.98 -24.49
CA VAL A 341 9.33 -10.91 -24.41
C VAL A 341 9.33 -10.29 -23.01
N VAL A 342 9.44 -8.96 -22.95
CA VAL A 342 9.27 -8.20 -21.70
C VAL A 342 8.02 -7.33 -21.81
N ARG A 343 7.09 -7.50 -20.86
CA ARG A 343 5.85 -6.71 -20.76
C ARG A 343 5.99 -5.65 -19.68
N TRP A 344 5.68 -4.40 -20.05
CA TRP A 344 5.35 -3.33 -19.11
C TRP A 344 3.83 -3.22 -19.00
N GLY A 345 3.28 -3.12 -17.79
CA GLY A 345 1.83 -3.09 -17.59
C GLY A 345 1.38 -2.24 -16.40
N MET A 346 0.19 -1.68 -16.52
CA MET A 346 -0.50 -0.89 -15.50
C MET A 346 -2.01 -1.18 -15.51
N VAL A 347 -2.56 -1.60 -14.38
CA VAL A 347 -4.01 -1.78 -14.17
C VAL A 347 -4.69 -0.43 -14.03
N THR A 348 -5.84 -0.28 -14.68
CA THR A 348 -6.68 0.91 -14.62
C THR A 348 -8.16 0.54 -14.61
N LYS A 349 -9.00 1.45 -14.13
CA LYS A 349 -10.47 1.41 -14.28
C LYS A 349 -10.98 2.30 -15.41
N ALA A 350 -10.11 3.12 -15.97
CA ALA A 350 -10.40 3.88 -17.18
C ALA A 350 -10.68 2.92 -18.35
N LYS A 351 -11.45 3.39 -19.33
CA LYS A 351 -11.67 2.68 -20.58
C LYS A 351 -10.63 3.15 -21.59
N PRO A 352 -9.57 2.38 -21.86
CA PRO A 352 -8.60 2.75 -22.89
C PRO A 352 -9.26 2.66 -24.28
N ASP A 353 -8.80 3.50 -25.19
CA ASP A 353 -9.10 3.35 -26.62
C ASP A 353 -8.50 2.03 -27.16
N ALA A 354 -8.87 1.65 -28.40
CA ALA A 354 -8.29 0.51 -29.08
C ALA A 354 -6.74 0.59 -29.17
N ALA A 355 -6.10 -0.57 -29.39
CA ALA A 355 -4.66 -0.67 -29.51
C ALA A 355 -4.11 0.35 -30.52
N ARG A 356 -3.08 1.10 -30.10
CA ARG A 356 -2.59 2.27 -30.85
C ARG A 356 -1.11 2.53 -30.63
N THR A 357 -0.50 3.15 -31.62
CA THR A 357 0.87 3.67 -31.55
C THR A 357 0.87 5.08 -30.95
N GLY A 358 1.96 5.48 -30.30
CA GLY A 358 2.15 6.81 -29.71
C GLY A 358 1.63 6.90 -28.27
N SER A 359 0.89 7.96 -27.94
CA SER A 359 0.36 8.15 -26.58
C SER A 359 -1.01 7.47 -26.39
N LEU A 360 -1.23 6.90 -25.21
CA LEU A 360 -2.51 6.37 -24.76
C LEU A 360 -3.19 7.37 -23.84
N VAL A 361 -4.44 7.74 -24.12
CA VAL A 361 -5.22 8.64 -23.25
C VAL A 361 -6.23 7.82 -22.48
N LEU A 362 -6.18 7.93 -21.15
CA LEU A 362 -7.14 7.35 -20.23
C LEU A 362 -8.14 8.43 -19.80
N ARG A 363 -9.41 8.06 -19.67
CA ARG A 363 -10.49 8.96 -19.23
C ARG A 363 -11.34 8.30 -18.15
N GLU A 364 -11.55 9.01 -17.06
CA GLU A 364 -12.36 8.57 -15.92
C GLU A 364 -12.84 9.79 -15.13
N ALA A 365 -14.08 9.76 -14.62
CA ALA A 365 -14.68 10.82 -13.81
C ALA A 365 -14.54 12.27 -14.38
N GLY A 366 -14.61 12.41 -15.71
CA GLY A 366 -14.44 13.70 -16.39
C GLY A 366 -13.00 14.25 -16.40
N LYS A 367 -12.02 13.47 -15.92
CA LYS A 367 -10.59 13.76 -15.96
C LYS A 367 -9.90 12.91 -17.02
N GLN A 368 -8.64 13.23 -17.30
CA GLN A 368 -7.82 12.47 -18.24
C GLN A 368 -6.38 12.32 -17.75
N LEU A 369 -5.74 11.23 -18.14
CA LEU A 369 -4.31 10.99 -17.98
C LEU A 369 -3.74 10.51 -19.32
N CYS A 370 -2.63 11.10 -19.75
CA CYS A 370 -1.94 10.69 -20.96
C CYS A 370 -0.69 9.87 -20.61
N LEU A 371 -0.57 8.67 -21.15
CA LEU A 371 0.63 7.83 -21.07
C LEU A 371 1.41 7.94 -22.38
N THR A 372 2.72 8.17 -22.30
CA THR A 372 3.59 8.24 -23.49
C THR A 372 4.83 7.38 -23.28
N ALA A 373 5.07 6.44 -24.18
CA ALA A 373 6.33 5.69 -24.21
C ALA A 373 7.40 6.55 -24.91
N LEU A 374 8.45 6.96 -24.19
CA LEU A 374 9.44 7.91 -24.68
C LEU A 374 10.58 7.26 -25.47
N ASN A 375 10.90 5.99 -25.20
CA ASN A 375 12.07 5.34 -25.79
C ASN A 375 11.85 4.86 -27.23
N ASN A 376 10.60 4.60 -27.63
CA ASN A 376 10.27 4.11 -28.95
C ASN A 376 8.91 4.65 -29.40
N ALA A 377 8.91 5.52 -30.41
CA ALA A 377 7.68 6.09 -30.98
C ALA A 377 6.78 5.03 -31.63
N SER A 378 7.34 3.87 -32.02
CA SER A 378 6.61 2.73 -32.58
C SER A 378 6.02 1.80 -31.51
N THR A 379 6.15 2.12 -30.22
CA THR A 379 5.50 1.35 -29.15
C THR A 379 3.99 1.29 -29.37
N VAL A 380 3.46 0.07 -29.38
CA VAL A 380 2.03 -0.21 -29.52
C VAL A 380 1.45 -0.51 -28.14
N TRP A 381 0.54 0.34 -27.69
CA TRP A 381 -0.24 0.09 -26.48
C TRP A 381 -1.27 -1.00 -26.73
N LYS A 382 -1.37 -1.93 -25.79
CA LYS A 382 -2.28 -3.07 -25.77
C LYS A 382 -3.09 -3.06 -24.46
N THR A 383 -4.16 -3.83 -24.46
CA THR A 383 -4.93 -4.17 -23.27
C THR A 383 -4.76 -5.64 -22.92
N TYR A 384 -4.79 -5.94 -21.63
CA TYR A 384 -4.75 -7.29 -21.08
C TYR A 384 -5.93 -7.46 -20.13
N GLU A 385 -6.59 -8.61 -20.22
CA GLU A 385 -7.75 -8.95 -19.38
C GLU A 385 -7.32 -9.06 -17.90
N THR A 386 -8.03 -8.34 -17.03
CA THR A 386 -7.87 -8.43 -15.57
C THR A 386 -9.20 -8.64 -14.87
N ALA A 387 -10.32 -8.23 -15.48
CA ALA A 387 -11.64 -8.34 -14.88
C ALA A 387 -12.10 -9.79 -14.72
N LYS A 388 -11.77 -10.64 -15.69
CA LYS A 388 -12.00 -12.08 -15.65
C LYS A 388 -10.65 -12.81 -15.62
N PRO A 389 -10.06 -13.00 -14.42
CA PRO A 389 -8.82 -13.74 -14.30
C PRO A 389 -8.98 -15.19 -14.78
N PRO A 390 -7.89 -15.85 -15.19
CA PRO A 390 -7.96 -17.08 -15.99
C PRO A 390 -8.37 -18.32 -15.20
N ASN A 391 -8.18 -18.35 -13.88
CA ASN A 391 -8.44 -19.55 -13.09
C ASN A 391 -9.79 -19.49 -12.37
N GLU A 392 -10.39 -20.66 -12.15
CA GLU A 392 -11.68 -20.81 -11.46
C GLU A 392 -11.66 -20.43 -9.96
N TRP A 393 -10.48 -20.33 -9.36
CA TRP A 393 -10.29 -19.93 -7.97
C TRP A 393 -10.07 -18.43 -7.81
N ASP A 394 -9.78 -17.71 -8.89
CA ASP A 394 -9.50 -16.29 -8.83
C ASP A 394 -10.78 -15.46 -8.62
N SER A 395 -10.75 -14.48 -7.73
CA SER A 395 -11.84 -13.52 -7.62
C SER A 395 -11.88 -12.59 -8.84
N GLY A 396 -13.08 -12.34 -9.36
CA GLY A 396 -13.28 -11.36 -10.43
C GLY A 396 -12.86 -9.94 -10.03
N ASN A 397 -12.38 -9.16 -11.01
CA ASN A 397 -11.92 -7.77 -10.84
C ASN A 397 -12.77 -6.81 -11.69
N PRO A 398 -14.10 -6.75 -11.47
CA PRO A 398 -15.01 -6.07 -12.38
C PRO A 398 -14.62 -4.61 -12.63
N GLY A 399 -14.67 -4.21 -13.90
CA GLY A 399 -14.36 -2.84 -14.33
C GLY A 399 -12.87 -2.49 -14.34
N THR A 400 -11.98 -3.49 -14.29
CA THR A 400 -10.52 -3.28 -14.43
C THR A 400 -10.03 -3.81 -15.77
N VAL A 401 -8.97 -3.19 -16.29
CA VAL A 401 -8.20 -3.67 -17.43
C VAL A 401 -6.75 -3.28 -17.20
N MET A 402 -5.80 -4.06 -17.71
CA MET A 402 -4.40 -3.63 -17.74
C MET A 402 -4.08 -3.03 -19.10
N VAL A 403 -3.45 -1.85 -19.10
CA VAL A 403 -2.85 -1.23 -20.28
C VAL A 403 -1.35 -1.44 -20.24
N GLY A 404 -0.73 -1.68 -21.39
CA GLY A 404 0.70 -1.96 -21.42
C GLY A 404 1.24 -2.11 -22.82
N PHE A 405 2.48 -2.55 -22.91
CA PHE A 405 3.13 -2.89 -24.18
C PHE A 405 4.20 -3.94 -23.93
N GLU A 406 4.69 -4.51 -25.02
CA GLU A 406 5.74 -5.53 -25.02
C GLU A 406 6.91 -5.09 -25.89
N ALA A 407 8.10 -5.52 -25.51
CA ALA A 407 9.27 -5.49 -26.37
C ALA A 407 9.91 -6.87 -26.42
N VAL A 408 10.40 -7.24 -27.59
CA VAL A 408 11.23 -8.43 -27.78
C VAL A 408 12.67 -8.02 -27.55
N THR A 409 13.37 -8.79 -26.71
CA THR A 409 14.77 -8.51 -26.35
C THR A 409 15.66 -8.60 -27.60
N PRO A 410 16.44 -7.55 -27.92
CA PRO A 410 17.36 -7.55 -29.05
C PRO A 410 18.59 -8.43 -28.80
N ALA A 411 19.43 -8.61 -29.82
CA ALA A 411 20.67 -9.37 -29.73
C ALA A 411 21.65 -8.85 -28.66
N SER A 412 21.58 -7.56 -28.31
CA SER A 412 22.40 -6.97 -27.23
C SER A 412 22.01 -7.46 -25.84
N GLY A 413 20.81 -8.03 -25.66
CA GLY A 413 20.30 -8.41 -24.34
C GLY A 413 19.92 -7.22 -23.45
N GLU A 414 19.82 -6.02 -24.02
CA GLU A 414 19.47 -4.79 -23.30
C GLU A 414 18.13 -4.23 -23.77
N LEU A 415 17.29 -3.83 -22.82
CA LEU A 415 16.05 -3.12 -23.05
C LEU A 415 15.94 -1.93 -22.10
N ALA A 416 15.36 -0.85 -22.58
CA ALA A 416 14.99 0.29 -21.75
C ALA A 416 13.56 0.71 -22.05
N PHE A 417 12.76 0.93 -21.03
CA PHE A 417 11.45 1.56 -21.13
C PHE A 417 11.45 2.90 -20.41
N SER A 418 10.71 3.87 -20.94
CA SER A 418 10.46 5.13 -20.27
C SER A 418 9.02 5.52 -20.56
N VAL A 419 8.21 5.64 -19.50
CA VAL A 419 6.78 5.97 -19.59
C VAL A 419 6.53 7.26 -18.84
N LEU A 420 6.04 8.26 -19.56
CA LEU A 420 5.63 9.56 -19.04
C LEU A 420 4.13 9.57 -18.78
N PHE A 421 3.74 10.02 -17.59
CA PHE A 421 2.39 10.19 -17.11
C PHE A 421 2.10 11.69 -17.04
N THR A 422 1.23 12.17 -17.92
CA THR A 422 0.85 13.59 -18.01
C THR A 422 -0.60 13.77 -17.56
N PRO A 423 -0.85 14.24 -16.32
CA PRO A 423 -2.19 14.59 -15.86
C PRO A 423 -2.88 15.63 -16.74
N GLY A 424 -4.21 15.63 -16.74
CA GLY A 424 -5.00 16.57 -17.50
C GLY A 424 -4.74 18.02 -17.07
N SER A 425 -4.56 18.26 -15.78
CA SER A 425 -4.23 19.58 -15.22
C SER A 425 -2.94 20.19 -15.77
N VAL A 426 -1.92 19.39 -16.07
CA VAL A 426 -0.65 19.86 -16.65
C VAL A 426 -0.86 20.43 -18.06
N LYS A 427 -1.71 19.79 -18.86
CA LYS A 427 -2.01 20.28 -20.23
C LYS A 427 -2.79 21.59 -20.22
N SER A 428 -3.64 21.82 -19.22
CA SER A 428 -4.42 23.06 -19.09
C SER A 428 -3.58 24.26 -18.65
N SER A 429 -2.38 24.02 -18.12
CA SER A 429 -1.45 25.05 -17.63
C SER A 429 -0.34 25.44 -18.62
N ARG A 430 -0.27 24.77 -19.77
CA ARG A 430 0.58 25.15 -20.92
C ARG A 430 -0.28 25.83 -21.96
#